data_AF-A0A2N4TY31-F1
#
_entry.id   AF-A0A2N4TY31-F1
#
_cell.length_a   1.000
_cell.length_b   1.000
_cell.length_c   1.000
_cell.angle_alpha   90.00
_cell.angle_beta   90.00
_cell.angle_gamma   90.00
#
_symmetry.space_group_name_H-M   'P 1'
#
loop_
_entity.id
_entity.type
_entity.pdbx_description
1 polymer ?
#
loop_
_entity_poly.entity_id
_entity_poly.type
_entity_poly.pdbx_seq_one_letter_code
_entity_poly.pdbx_strand_id
1 'polypeptide(L)'
;MQALKDIGSIAALLGSSPLAKSPLWGKPVDQIHPASILAFQTRLACDGKVGEAARIVESLIEELSTAVQRGEIEDVPVANYRPPAKRATLGEFRQRLELMDGPRPAAVLFGLETGLDIEAVITLTREQAAAMRSRLNETAKKILDLQPRALFSRYVFWQTINGRQQPLFGLSLEIADLFDQEWAELCEAYARAIPLDVELERAAMFA
;
A
#
# COMPACT_ATOMS: atom_id res chain seq x y z
N MET A 1 -0.40 -38.85 5.19
CA MET A 1 -0.63 -37.42 5.46
C MET A 1 -0.26 -36.64 4.22
N GLN A 2 -1.13 -35.74 3.78
CA GLN A 2 -0.98 -35.01 2.52
C GLN A 2 0.00 -33.84 2.70
N ALA A 3 0.93 -33.70 1.76
CA ALA A 3 1.79 -32.52 1.70
C ALA A 3 0.98 -31.33 1.16
N LEU A 4 1.43 -30.11 1.47
CA LEU A 4 0.77 -28.87 1.04
C LEU A 4 0.43 -28.85 -0.46
N LYS A 5 1.37 -29.30 -1.30
CA LYS A 5 1.21 -29.36 -2.76
C LYS A 5 0.10 -30.30 -3.24
N ASP A 6 -0.28 -31.28 -2.43
CA ASP A 6 -1.20 -32.36 -2.82
C ASP A 6 -2.66 -32.06 -2.39
N ILE A 7 -2.93 -30.87 -1.84
CA ILE A 7 -4.25 -30.47 -1.33
C ILE A 7 -5.01 -29.68 -2.37
N GLY A 8 -6.25 -30.09 -2.64
CA GLY A 8 -7.18 -29.40 -3.54
C GLY A 8 -6.53 -28.99 -4.86
N SER A 9 -6.61 -27.69 -5.16
CA SER A 9 -6.06 -27.06 -6.37
C SER A 9 -4.72 -26.34 -6.13
N ILE A 10 -4.06 -26.53 -4.97
CA ILE A 10 -2.86 -25.76 -4.59
C ILE A 10 -1.73 -25.91 -5.62
N ALA A 11 -1.45 -27.12 -6.10
CA ALA A 11 -0.44 -27.35 -7.14
C ALA A 11 -0.74 -26.58 -8.44
N ALA A 12 -2.01 -26.49 -8.84
CA ALA A 12 -2.42 -25.78 -10.05
C ALA A 12 -2.36 -24.26 -9.87
N LEU A 13 -2.75 -23.75 -8.69
CA LEU A 13 -2.81 -22.33 -8.40
C LEU A 13 -1.43 -21.72 -8.09
N LEU A 14 -0.61 -22.44 -7.33
CA LEU A 14 0.62 -21.90 -6.73
C LEU A 14 1.89 -22.63 -7.17
N GLY A 15 1.81 -23.62 -8.06
CA GLY A 15 2.95 -24.43 -8.51
C GLY A 15 4.05 -23.65 -9.25
N SER A 16 3.73 -22.50 -9.82
CA SER A 16 4.69 -21.57 -10.45
C SER A 16 5.21 -20.48 -9.51
N SER A 17 4.65 -20.37 -8.30
CA SER A 17 4.95 -19.29 -7.36
C SER A 17 6.24 -19.56 -6.56
N PRO A 18 6.83 -18.52 -5.91
CA PRO A 18 7.90 -18.68 -4.94
C PRO A 18 7.60 -19.66 -3.79
N LEU A 19 6.32 -19.94 -3.50
CA LEU A 19 5.93 -20.93 -2.49
C LEU A 19 6.35 -22.34 -2.89
N ALA A 20 6.27 -22.68 -4.19
CA ALA A 20 6.67 -23.99 -4.71
C ALA A 20 8.18 -24.26 -4.57
N LYS A 21 8.98 -23.19 -4.51
CA LYS A 21 10.43 -23.25 -4.25
C LYS A 21 10.75 -23.22 -2.75
N SER A 22 9.76 -23.05 -1.89
CA SER A 22 9.95 -22.97 -0.45
C SER A 22 9.93 -24.35 0.20
N PRO A 23 10.57 -24.52 1.37
CA PRO A 23 10.47 -25.75 2.16
C PRO A 23 9.04 -26.09 2.60
N LEU A 24 8.10 -25.13 2.56
CA LEU A 24 6.70 -25.35 2.95
C LEU A 24 5.95 -26.21 1.93
N TRP A 25 6.37 -26.21 0.66
CA TRP A 25 5.66 -26.89 -0.42
C TRP A 25 5.53 -28.40 -0.23
N GLY A 26 6.58 -29.04 0.30
CA GLY A 26 6.62 -30.47 0.56
C GLY A 26 6.23 -30.86 1.98
N LYS A 27 5.91 -29.89 2.86
CA LYS A 27 5.60 -30.18 4.26
C LYS A 27 4.18 -30.72 4.41
N PRO A 28 3.96 -31.67 5.34
CA PRO A 28 2.62 -32.04 5.79
C PRO A 28 1.89 -30.81 6.35
N VAL A 29 0.63 -30.64 5.97
CA VAL A 29 -0.10 -29.38 6.23
C VAL A 29 -0.37 -29.11 7.71
N ASP A 30 -0.49 -30.16 8.50
CA ASP A 30 -0.65 -30.17 9.95
C ASP A 30 0.61 -29.71 10.70
N GLN A 31 1.78 -29.82 10.06
CA GLN A 31 3.07 -29.38 10.59
C GLN A 31 3.43 -27.96 10.16
N ILE A 32 2.61 -27.33 9.33
CA ILE A 32 2.81 -25.94 8.93
C ILE A 32 2.19 -25.07 10.03
N HIS A 33 3.02 -24.26 10.67
CA HIS A 33 2.56 -23.29 11.67
C HIS A 33 2.37 -21.91 11.04
N PRO A 34 1.44 -21.08 11.55
CA PRO A 34 1.27 -19.70 11.12
C PRO A 34 2.58 -18.88 11.08
N ALA A 35 3.48 -19.11 12.05
CA ALA A 35 4.80 -18.47 12.08
C ALA A 35 5.66 -18.78 10.84
N SER A 36 5.49 -19.95 10.23
CA SER A 36 6.19 -20.33 9.01
C SER A 36 5.67 -19.59 7.77
N ILE A 37 4.36 -19.33 7.73
CA ILE A 37 3.73 -18.51 6.69
C ILE A 37 4.19 -17.06 6.83
N LEU A 38 4.20 -16.54 8.06
CA LEU A 38 4.72 -15.20 8.34
C LEU A 38 6.19 -15.07 7.90
N ALA A 39 7.05 -16.01 8.26
CA ALA A 39 8.46 -16.01 7.84
C ALA A 39 8.62 -16.05 6.32
N PHE A 40 7.78 -16.81 5.61
CA PHE A 40 7.76 -16.81 4.14
C PHE A 40 7.37 -15.43 3.58
N GLN A 41 6.34 -14.81 4.15
CA GLN A 41 5.88 -13.46 3.78
C GLN A 41 6.96 -12.41 4.01
N THR A 42 7.58 -12.41 5.21
CA THR A 42 8.67 -11.48 5.57
C THR A 42 9.87 -11.63 4.64
N ARG A 43 10.25 -12.87 4.29
CA ARG A 43 11.37 -13.09 3.38
C ARG A 43 11.10 -12.51 1.98
N LEU A 44 9.90 -12.74 1.42
CA LEU A 44 9.54 -12.14 0.14
C LEU A 44 9.39 -10.62 0.22
N ALA A 45 8.97 -10.09 1.37
CA ALA A 45 8.93 -8.66 1.60
C ALA A 45 10.34 -8.04 1.56
N CYS A 46 11.34 -8.70 2.16
CA CYS A 46 12.75 -8.28 2.07
C CYS A 46 13.28 -8.31 0.62
N ASP A 47 12.73 -9.16 -0.24
CA ASP A 47 13.05 -9.20 -1.68
C ASP A 47 12.27 -8.13 -2.50
N GLY A 48 11.53 -7.23 -1.85
CA GLY A 48 10.69 -6.22 -2.50
C GLY A 48 9.38 -6.77 -3.11
N LYS A 49 9.03 -8.03 -2.82
CA LYS A 49 7.89 -8.76 -3.41
C LYS A 49 6.69 -8.83 -2.48
N VAL A 50 6.44 -7.78 -1.70
CA VAL A 50 5.38 -7.72 -0.68
C VAL A 50 4.00 -8.04 -1.26
N GLY A 51 3.67 -7.46 -2.42
CA GLY A 51 2.37 -7.68 -3.08
C GLY A 51 2.18 -9.07 -3.66
N GLU A 52 3.27 -9.73 -4.08
CA GLU A 52 3.26 -11.12 -4.55
C GLU A 52 3.10 -12.08 -3.36
N ALA A 53 3.82 -11.81 -2.26
CA ALA A 53 3.73 -12.59 -1.03
C ALA A 53 2.34 -12.59 -0.40
N ALA A 54 1.67 -11.44 -0.39
CA ALA A 54 0.30 -11.30 0.11
C ALA A 54 -0.67 -12.16 -0.71
N ARG A 55 -0.67 -12.01 -2.04
CA ARG A 55 -1.54 -12.77 -2.95
C ARG A 55 -1.36 -14.28 -2.80
N ILE A 56 -0.11 -14.75 -2.75
CA ILE A 56 0.19 -16.17 -2.58
C ILE A 56 -0.39 -16.71 -1.27
N VAL A 57 -0.22 -15.96 -0.16
CA VAL A 57 -0.70 -16.38 1.15
C VAL A 57 -2.23 -16.33 1.24
N GLU A 58 -2.88 -15.33 0.65
CA GLU A 58 -4.34 -15.25 0.56
C GLU A 58 -4.91 -16.44 -0.20
N SER A 59 -4.42 -16.70 -1.42
CA SER A 59 -4.86 -17.86 -2.21
C SER A 59 -4.59 -19.19 -1.51
N LEU A 60 -3.48 -19.29 -0.75
CA LEU A 60 -3.16 -20.47 0.03
C LEU A 60 -4.18 -20.69 1.16
N ILE A 61 -4.50 -19.66 1.94
CA ILE A 61 -5.43 -19.76 3.08
C ILE A 61 -6.84 -20.05 2.59
N GLU A 62 -7.25 -19.45 1.48
CA GLU A 62 -8.56 -19.67 0.86
C GLU A 62 -8.75 -21.12 0.39
N GLU A 63 -7.75 -21.67 -0.32
CA GLU A 63 -7.81 -23.06 -0.77
C GLU A 63 -7.74 -24.04 0.40
N LEU A 64 -6.91 -23.77 1.42
CA LEU A 64 -6.86 -24.59 2.63
C LEU A 64 -8.20 -24.57 3.39
N SER A 65 -8.81 -23.40 3.52
CA SER A 65 -10.14 -23.26 4.13
C SER A 65 -11.19 -24.03 3.35
N THR A 66 -11.12 -24.00 2.01
CA THR A 66 -12.02 -24.75 1.13
C THR A 66 -11.80 -26.26 1.25
N ALA A 67 -10.55 -26.72 1.34
CA ALA A 67 -10.22 -28.13 1.53
C ALA A 67 -10.72 -28.67 2.89
N VAL A 68 -10.62 -27.87 3.97
CA VAL A 68 -11.22 -28.20 5.28
C VAL A 68 -12.74 -28.31 5.15
N GLN A 69 -13.40 -27.36 4.48
CA GLN A 69 -14.86 -27.39 4.29
C GLN A 69 -15.34 -28.61 3.47
N ARG A 70 -14.52 -29.06 2.50
CA ARG A 70 -14.79 -30.28 1.71
C ARG A 70 -14.50 -31.57 2.46
N GLY A 71 -13.89 -31.50 3.64
CA GLY A 71 -13.47 -32.66 4.42
C GLY A 71 -12.25 -33.39 3.82
N GLU A 72 -11.47 -32.72 2.96
CA GLU A 72 -10.25 -33.29 2.36
C GLU A 72 -9.11 -33.36 3.39
N ILE A 73 -9.08 -32.41 4.33
CA ILE A 73 -8.10 -32.30 5.41
C ILE A 73 -8.80 -31.98 6.75
N GLU A 74 -8.20 -32.41 7.86
CA GLU A 74 -8.64 -32.04 9.21
C GLU A 74 -8.34 -30.55 9.50
N ASP A 75 -9.00 -29.98 10.52
CA ASP A 75 -8.83 -28.57 10.90
C ASP A 75 -7.36 -28.25 11.18
N VAL A 76 -6.78 -27.38 10.35
CA VAL A 76 -5.36 -27.04 10.40
C VAL A 76 -5.15 -25.60 10.85
N PRO A 77 -4.19 -25.33 11.75
CA PRO A 77 -3.96 -23.98 12.30
C PRO A 77 -3.75 -22.90 11.24
N VAL A 78 -3.25 -23.28 10.06
CA VAL A 78 -2.99 -22.36 8.94
C VAL A 78 -4.26 -21.96 8.19
N ALA A 79 -5.29 -22.81 8.15
CA ALA A 79 -6.58 -22.44 7.56
C ALA A 79 -7.24 -21.29 8.36
N ASN A 80 -7.02 -21.27 9.67
CA ASN A 80 -7.50 -20.22 10.58
C ASN A 80 -6.53 -19.02 10.71
N TYR A 81 -5.38 -19.05 10.03
CA TYR A 81 -4.44 -17.93 10.07
C TYR A 81 -5.03 -16.73 9.35
N ARG A 82 -5.19 -15.62 10.07
CA ARG A 82 -5.46 -14.31 9.48
C ARG A 82 -4.11 -13.59 9.34
N PRO A 83 -3.60 -13.36 8.11
CA PRO A 83 -2.42 -12.54 7.96
C PRO A 83 -2.70 -11.17 8.59
N PRO A 84 -1.74 -10.57 9.31
CA PRO A 84 -1.92 -9.23 9.82
C PRO A 84 -2.27 -8.30 8.66
N ALA A 85 -3.26 -7.43 8.86
CA ALA A 85 -3.70 -6.47 7.85
C ALA A 85 -2.45 -5.80 7.25
N LYS A 86 -2.31 -5.91 5.92
CA LYS A 86 -1.14 -5.44 5.17
C LYS A 86 -0.85 -4.00 5.58
N ARG A 87 0.24 -3.80 6.34
CA ARG A 87 0.68 -2.44 6.68
C ARG A 87 1.35 -1.88 5.43
N ALA A 88 0.72 -0.89 4.82
CA ALA A 88 1.32 -0.17 3.71
C ALA A 88 2.62 0.50 4.18
N THR A 89 3.63 0.52 3.32
CA THR A 89 4.87 1.26 3.58
C THR A 89 4.79 2.65 2.96
N LEU A 90 5.49 3.63 3.54
CA LEU A 90 5.58 4.95 2.91
C LEU A 90 6.21 4.90 1.51
N GLY A 91 7.07 3.91 1.24
CA GLY A 91 7.62 3.66 -0.09
C GLY A 91 6.55 3.25 -1.12
N GLU A 92 5.64 2.35 -0.74
CA GLU A 92 4.51 1.95 -1.60
C GLU A 92 3.58 3.14 -1.91
N PHE A 93 3.33 4.01 -0.94
CA PHE A 93 2.58 5.26 -1.17
C PHE A 93 3.27 6.15 -2.20
N ARG A 94 4.58 6.38 -2.05
CA ARG A 94 5.35 7.21 -3.01
C ARG A 94 5.32 6.63 -4.42
N GLN A 95 5.53 5.32 -4.57
CA GLN A 95 5.49 4.65 -5.87
C GLN A 95 4.12 4.79 -6.56
N ARG A 96 3.02 4.75 -5.80
CA ARG A 96 1.69 5.00 -6.37
C ARG A 96 1.52 6.46 -6.77
N LEU A 97 1.94 7.41 -5.92
CA LEU A 97 1.86 8.84 -6.22
C LEU A 97 2.68 9.23 -7.47
N GLU A 98 3.77 8.52 -7.77
CA GLU A 98 4.55 8.71 -9.01
C GLU A 98 3.77 8.41 -10.29
N LEU A 99 2.64 7.71 -10.21
CA LEU A 99 1.75 7.45 -11.34
C LEU A 99 0.84 8.64 -11.66
N MET A 100 0.76 9.64 -10.79
CA MET A 100 -0.05 10.85 -11.01
C MET A 100 0.77 11.95 -11.68
N ASP A 101 0.13 12.74 -12.53
CA ASP A 101 0.81 13.79 -13.28
C ASP A 101 0.79 15.16 -12.58
N GLY A 102 1.87 15.91 -12.82
CA GLY A 102 1.95 17.34 -12.53
C GLY A 102 1.85 17.67 -11.03
N PRO A 103 0.97 18.60 -10.61
CA PRO A 103 0.87 19.06 -9.22
C PRO A 103 0.02 18.15 -8.32
N ARG A 104 -0.60 17.10 -8.88
CA ARG A 104 -1.49 16.18 -8.16
C ARG A 104 -0.77 15.38 -7.06
N PRO A 105 0.39 14.74 -7.28
CA PRO A 105 1.11 14.02 -6.23
C PRO A 105 1.39 14.89 -4.99
N ALA A 106 1.79 16.15 -5.22
CA ALA A 106 2.10 17.10 -4.16
C ALA A 106 0.85 17.50 -3.35
N ALA A 107 -0.29 17.66 -4.02
CA ALA A 107 -1.55 17.95 -3.35
C ALA A 107 -2.00 16.78 -2.46
N VAL A 108 -1.95 15.55 -2.99
CA VAL A 108 -2.29 14.33 -2.24
C VAL A 108 -1.39 14.19 -1.03
N LEU A 109 -0.06 14.27 -1.22
CA LEU A 109 0.88 14.15 -0.11
C LEU A 109 0.68 15.24 0.93
N PHE A 110 0.40 16.49 0.52
CA PHE A 110 0.07 17.56 1.46
C PHE A 110 -1.20 17.24 2.26
N GLY A 111 -2.24 16.73 1.62
CA GLY A 111 -3.47 16.29 2.29
C GLY A 111 -3.19 15.21 3.34
N LEU A 112 -2.41 14.19 2.99
CA LEU A 112 -2.03 13.10 3.88
C LEU A 112 -1.20 13.57 5.08
N GLU A 113 -0.25 14.49 4.86
CA GLU A 113 0.59 15.06 5.92
C GLU A 113 -0.18 15.99 6.88
N THR A 114 -1.28 16.58 6.42
CA THR A 114 -2.06 17.56 7.19
C THR A 114 -3.37 17.01 7.75
N GLY A 115 -3.82 15.84 7.26
CA GLY A 115 -5.13 15.27 7.58
C GLY A 115 -6.31 16.14 7.11
N LEU A 116 -6.07 17.05 6.16
CA LEU A 116 -7.14 17.88 5.60
C LEU A 116 -8.08 17.05 4.73
N ASP A 117 -9.34 17.47 4.70
CA ASP A 117 -10.29 16.95 3.73
C ASP A 117 -9.84 17.22 2.28
N ILE A 118 -10.13 16.28 1.38
CA ILE A 118 -9.66 16.36 -0.01
C ILE A 118 -10.22 17.59 -0.73
N GLU A 119 -11.45 18.01 -0.46
CA GLU A 119 -12.02 19.22 -1.08
C GLU A 119 -11.34 20.48 -0.55
N ALA A 120 -10.95 20.48 0.73
CA ALA A 120 -10.16 21.56 1.31
C ALA A 120 -8.76 21.64 0.68
N VAL A 121 -8.15 20.50 0.34
CA VAL A 121 -6.86 20.45 -0.37
C VAL A 121 -7.00 20.94 -1.81
N ILE A 122 -8.01 20.46 -2.55
CA ILE A 122 -8.27 20.84 -3.95
C ILE A 122 -8.47 22.35 -4.08
N THR A 123 -9.19 22.95 -3.13
CA THR A 123 -9.57 24.37 -3.15
C THR A 123 -8.63 25.27 -2.32
N LEU A 124 -7.55 24.71 -1.76
CA LEU A 124 -6.64 25.42 -0.87
C LEU A 124 -6.05 26.67 -1.53
N THR A 125 -6.28 27.84 -0.94
CA THR A 125 -5.69 29.10 -1.39
C THR A 125 -4.37 29.40 -0.69
N ARG A 126 -3.55 30.25 -1.31
CA ARG A 126 -2.28 30.69 -0.72
C ARG A 126 -2.46 31.45 0.59
N GLU A 127 -3.56 32.19 0.74
CA GLU A 127 -3.91 32.88 1.98
C GLU A 127 -4.23 31.90 3.10
N GLN A 128 -5.05 30.87 2.81
CA GLN A 128 -5.37 29.81 3.77
C GLN A 128 -4.11 29.04 4.17
N ALA A 129 -3.28 28.66 3.19
CA ALA A 129 -2.02 27.97 3.43
C ALA A 129 -1.05 28.81 4.28
N ALA A 130 -0.98 30.13 4.07
CA ALA A 130 -0.19 31.03 4.89
C ALA A 130 -0.73 31.11 6.33
N ALA A 131 -2.05 31.19 6.50
CA ALA A 131 -2.70 31.27 7.82
C ALA A 131 -2.49 30.01 8.67
N MET A 132 -2.45 28.82 8.05
CA MET A 132 -2.22 27.56 8.76
C MET A 132 -0.74 27.19 8.90
N ARG A 133 0.18 27.93 8.27
CA ARG A 133 1.60 27.55 8.12
C ARG A 133 2.29 27.22 9.44
N SER A 134 1.94 27.90 10.54
CA SER A 134 2.52 27.66 11.87
C SER A 134 2.13 26.31 12.49
N ARG A 135 1.02 25.71 12.03
CA ARG A 135 0.49 24.42 12.51
C ARG A 135 0.94 23.23 11.66
N LEU A 136 1.57 23.50 10.52
CA LEU A 136 2.03 22.47 9.59
C LEU A 136 3.31 21.81 10.10
N ASN A 137 3.48 20.53 9.78
CA ASN A 137 4.75 19.85 9.95
C ASN A 137 5.77 20.30 8.88
N GLU A 138 7.05 19.91 9.05
CA GLU A 138 8.12 20.35 8.15
C GLU A 138 7.97 19.82 6.71
N THR A 139 7.43 18.61 6.54
CA THR A 139 7.17 18.03 5.22
C THR A 139 6.12 18.85 4.46
N ALA A 140 4.99 19.15 5.09
CA ALA A 140 3.92 19.95 4.52
C ALA A 140 4.40 21.38 4.18
N LYS A 141 5.23 22.00 5.03
CA LYS A 141 5.84 23.31 4.72
C LYS A 141 6.72 23.24 3.48
N LYS A 142 7.58 22.22 3.37
CA LYS A 142 8.43 22.00 2.19
C LYS A 142 7.60 21.81 0.92
N ILE A 143 6.52 21.04 0.98
CA ILE A 143 5.61 20.85 -0.16
C ILE A 143 5.07 22.21 -0.63
N LEU A 144 4.60 23.06 0.29
CA LEU A 144 4.09 24.40 -0.04
C LEU A 144 5.17 25.30 -0.66
N ASP A 145 6.40 25.22 -0.16
CA ASP A 145 7.51 26.06 -0.63
C ASP A 145 7.97 25.68 -2.05
N LEU A 146 7.78 24.43 -2.43
CA LEU A 146 8.06 23.94 -3.78
C LEU A 146 6.95 24.28 -4.79
N GLN A 147 5.77 24.73 -4.36
CA GLN A 147 4.67 25.01 -5.28
C GLN A 147 4.84 26.33 -6.04
N PRO A 148 4.84 26.31 -7.39
CA PRO A 148 5.07 27.49 -8.20
C PRO A 148 3.99 28.56 -7.97
N ARG A 149 4.44 29.81 -7.81
CA ARG A 149 3.56 30.97 -7.70
C ARG A 149 3.08 31.38 -9.09
N ALA A 150 1.81 31.12 -9.33
CA ALA A 150 1.10 31.61 -10.50
C ALA A 150 0.63 33.05 -10.31
N LEU A 151 0.76 33.88 -11.34
CA LEU A 151 0.31 35.28 -11.31
C LEU A 151 -1.22 35.43 -11.20
N PHE A 152 -1.99 34.48 -11.72
CA PHE A 152 -3.45 34.60 -11.85
C PHE A 152 -4.23 33.51 -11.10
N SER A 153 -3.56 32.65 -10.33
CA SER A 153 -4.21 31.63 -9.51
C SER A 153 -4.04 31.95 -8.03
N ARG A 154 -5.17 31.95 -7.31
CA ARG A 154 -5.18 32.00 -5.85
C ARG A 154 -4.86 30.65 -5.20
N TYR A 155 -4.99 29.57 -5.95
CA TYR A 155 -4.85 28.20 -5.44
C TYR A 155 -3.38 27.83 -5.26
N VAL A 156 -3.10 27.04 -4.23
CA VAL A 156 -1.77 26.45 -3.99
C VAL A 156 -1.48 25.39 -5.04
N PHE A 157 -2.40 24.43 -5.15
CA PHE A 157 -2.35 23.35 -6.14
C PHE A 157 -3.33 23.71 -7.25
N TRP A 158 -2.83 23.78 -8.47
CA TRP A 158 -3.62 24.19 -9.63
C TRP A 158 -3.12 23.49 -10.88
N GLN A 159 -4.02 23.27 -11.83
CA GLN A 159 -3.70 22.75 -13.16
C GLN A 159 -4.13 23.76 -14.22
N THR A 160 -3.48 23.73 -15.38
CA THR A 160 -3.88 24.55 -16.52
C THR A 160 -4.77 23.72 -17.45
N ILE A 161 -6.02 24.13 -17.59
CA ILE A 161 -6.98 23.56 -18.55
C ILE A 161 -7.43 24.68 -19.48
N ASN A 162 -7.27 24.49 -20.78
CA ASN A 162 -7.62 25.48 -21.82
C ASN A 162 -7.01 26.87 -21.54
N GLY A 163 -5.75 26.91 -21.11
CA GLY A 163 -5.03 28.15 -20.78
C GLY A 163 -5.48 28.85 -19.50
N ARG A 164 -6.43 28.28 -18.74
CA ARG A 164 -6.91 28.82 -17.45
C ARG A 164 -6.41 27.97 -16.29
N GLN A 165 -6.01 28.63 -15.23
CA GLN A 165 -5.60 27.98 -13.99
C GLN A 165 -6.83 27.65 -13.16
N GLN A 166 -6.95 26.38 -12.78
CA GLN A 166 -8.11 25.85 -12.07
C GLN A 166 -7.64 24.95 -10.92
N PRO A 167 -8.49 24.76 -9.89
CA PRO A 167 -8.29 23.70 -8.90
C PRO A 167 -8.07 22.32 -9.55
N LEU A 168 -7.55 21.39 -8.75
CA LEU A 168 -7.36 20.00 -9.15
C LEU A 168 -8.68 19.23 -9.12
N PHE A 169 -9.65 19.63 -9.95
CA PHE A 169 -10.91 18.90 -10.08
C PHE A 169 -10.67 17.45 -10.51
N GLY A 170 -11.50 16.55 -9.97
CA GLY A 170 -11.41 15.10 -10.20
C GLY A 170 -10.27 14.41 -9.45
N LEU A 171 -9.54 15.11 -8.58
CA LEU A 171 -8.46 14.50 -7.78
C LEU A 171 -8.99 13.39 -6.85
N SER A 172 -10.17 13.57 -6.27
CA SER A 172 -10.82 12.55 -5.43
C SER A 172 -11.13 11.26 -6.19
N LEU A 173 -11.61 11.37 -7.43
CA LEU A 173 -11.87 10.21 -8.30
C LEU A 173 -10.57 9.49 -8.68
N GLU A 174 -9.54 10.25 -9.07
CA GLU A 174 -8.24 9.65 -9.42
C GLU A 174 -7.58 8.95 -8.23
N ILE A 175 -7.71 9.51 -7.02
CA ILE A 175 -7.25 8.84 -5.79
C ILE A 175 -7.99 7.51 -5.59
N ALA A 176 -9.31 7.51 -5.73
CA ALA A 176 -10.10 6.29 -5.59
C ALA A 176 -9.67 5.22 -6.61
N ASP A 177 -9.48 5.61 -7.87
CA ASP A 177 -9.03 4.70 -8.94
C ASP A 177 -7.60 4.16 -8.69
N LEU A 178 -6.70 5.01 -8.18
CA LEU A 178 -5.28 4.67 -8.00
C LEU A 178 -5.00 3.88 -6.72
N PHE A 179 -5.71 4.21 -5.65
CA PHE A 179 -5.51 3.60 -4.34
C PHE A 179 -6.48 2.45 -4.05
N ASP A 180 -7.58 2.35 -4.79
CA ASP A 180 -8.70 1.45 -4.51
C ASP A 180 -9.27 1.70 -3.09
N GLN A 181 -9.27 2.97 -2.69
CA GLN A 181 -9.61 3.43 -1.35
C GLN A 181 -10.23 4.83 -1.40
N GLU A 182 -11.18 5.08 -0.50
CA GLU A 182 -11.68 6.43 -0.28
C GLU A 182 -10.66 7.28 0.49
N TRP A 183 -10.78 8.62 0.41
CA TRP A 183 -9.82 9.55 1.03
C TRP A 183 -9.62 9.33 2.54
N ALA A 184 -10.70 9.07 3.27
CA ALA A 184 -10.63 8.85 4.72
C ALA A 184 -9.83 7.57 5.05
N GLU A 185 -10.11 6.49 4.32
CA GLU A 185 -9.39 5.21 4.47
C GLU A 185 -7.91 5.36 4.11
N LEU A 186 -7.62 6.14 3.05
CA LEU A 186 -6.26 6.43 2.62
C LEU A 186 -5.49 7.20 3.70
N CYS A 187 -6.11 8.20 4.33
CA CYS A 187 -5.51 8.96 5.43
C CYS A 187 -5.19 8.04 6.62
N GLU A 188 -6.11 7.15 6.99
CA GLU A 188 -5.88 6.20 8.06
C GLU A 188 -4.79 5.17 7.71
N ALA A 189 -4.74 4.72 6.45
CA ALA A 189 -3.71 3.81 5.97
C ALA A 189 -2.33 4.47 5.99
N TYR A 190 -2.25 5.75 5.57
CA TYR A 190 -1.02 6.54 5.61
C TYR A 190 -0.53 6.79 7.04
N ALA A 191 -1.44 7.14 7.96
CA ALA A 191 -1.09 7.35 9.37
C ALA A 191 -0.57 6.08 10.06
N ARG A 192 -0.97 4.90 9.58
CA ARG A 192 -0.51 3.58 10.05
C ARG A 192 0.67 3.03 9.26
N ALA A 193 1.13 3.75 8.24
CA ALA A 193 2.16 3.28 7.36
C ALA A 193 3.52 3.20 8.06
N ILE A 194 4.30 2.17 7.74
CA ILE A 194 5.63 2.00 8.32
C ILE A 194 6.61 2.85 7.49
N PRO A 195 7.44 3.71 8.13
CA PRO A 195 8.55 4.36 7.47
C PRO A 195 9.67 3.34 7.23
N LEU A 196 9.53 2.56 6.16
CA LEU A 196 10.59 1.73 5.62
C LEU A 196 11.27 2.53 4.51
N ASP A 197 12.42 3.10 4.85
CA ASP A 197 13.26 3.81 3.91
C ASP A 197 14.07 2.78 3.11
N VAL A 198 13.70 2.60 1.84
CA VAL A 198 14.30 1.61 0.93
C VAL A 198 15.80 1.87 0.75
N GLU A 199 16.28 3.09 0.99
CA GLU A 199 17.72 3.42 0.96
C GLU A 199 18.48 2.90 2.19
N LEU A 200 17.84 2.85 3.37
CA LEU A 200 18.46 2.34 4.59
C LEU A 200 18.61 0.81 4.55
N GLU A 201 17.69 0.10 3.90
CA GLU A 201 17.83 -1.35 3.66
C GLU A 201 18.92 -1.64 2.62
N ARG A 202 19.07 -0.82 1.58
CA ARG A 202 20.22 -0.92 0.66
C ARG A 202 21.54 -0.69 1.40
N ALA A 203 21.62 0.31 2.27
CA ALA A 203 22.82 0.57 3.06
C ALA A 203 23.10 -0.55 4.09
N ALA A 204 22.06 -1.15 4.68
CA ALA A 204 22.18 -2.25 5.65
C ALA A 204 22.44 -3.64 5.01
N MET A 205 22.10 -3.83 3.73
CA MET A 205 22.43 -5.05 2.98
C MET A 205 23.87 -5.09 2.44
N PHE A 206 24.56 -3.93 2.39
CA PHE A 206 25.95 -3.81 1.91
C PHE A 206 26.95 -3.37 2.98
N ALA A 207 26.55 -3.36 4.25
CA ALA A 207 27.43 -3.14 5.42
C ALA A 207 27.59 -4.44 6.21
#